data_AF-A0A914YTR4-F1
#
_entry.id   AF-A0A914YTR4-F1
#
_cell.length_a   1.000
_cell.length_b   1.000
_cell.length_c   1.000
_cell.angle_alpha   90.00
_cell.angle_beta   90.00
_cell.angle_gamma   90.00
#
_symmetry.space_group_name_H-M   'P 1'
#
loop_
_entity.id
_entity.type
_entity.pdbx_description
1 polymer ?
#
loop_
_entity_poly.entity_id
_entity_poly.type
_entity_poly.pdbx_seq_one_letter_code
_entity_poly.pdbx_strand_id
1 'polypeptide(L)'
;MVQESTMICIDNSEYMRNGDFTPTRLQCEQEAAHLVAQCKLRSNPENAVGVLSMADDVKVLSTMTQEDRKIFCRLHEINFEGTIKVIPAIKVAHLALKHRQNRNHKMRIVLFLGSPLESLEKAEF
;
A
#
# COMPACT_ATOMS: atom_id res chain seq x y z
N MET A 1 11.09 19.49 5.50
CA MET A 1 10.47 18.18 5.80
C MET A 1 11.52 17.08 5.64
N VAL A 2 11.40 15.98 6.38
CA VAL A 2 12.40 14.88 6.44
C VAL A 2 12.27 13.96 5.23
N GLN A 3 13.38 13.47 4.69
CA GLN A 3 13.41 12.48 3.60
C GLN A 3 12.84 11.14 4.08
N GLU A 4 11.88 10.58 3.35
CA GLU A 4 11.26 9.30 3.67
C GLU A 4 10.99 8.43 2.45
N SER A 5 11.05 7.12 2.68
CA SER A 5 10.62 6.08 1.75
C SER A 5 9.37 5.43 2.31
N THR A 6 8.27 5.57 1.58
CA THR A 6 6.95 5.11 2.05
C THR A 6 6.48 3.93 1.22
N MET A 7 6.18 2.81 1.87
CA MET A 7 5.41 1.72 1.26
C MET A 7 3.94 1.91 1.60
N ILE A 8 3.10 1.94 0.57
CA ILE A 8 1.64 1.95 0.71
C ILE A 8 1.13 0.54 0.44
N CYS A 9 0.36 0.00 1.39
CA CYS A 9 -0.21 -1.33 1.32
C CYS A 9 -1.73 -1.20 1.20
N ILE A 10 -2.28 -1.80 0.16
CA ILE A 10 -3.69 -1.67 -0.21
C ILE A 10 -4.41 -2.99 0.08
N ASP A 11 -5.57 -2.86 0.70
CA ASP A 11 -6.50 -3.97 0.86
C ASP A 11 -7.24 -4.16 -0.46
N ASN A 12 -7.13 -5.35 -1.04
CA ASN A 12 -7.89 -5.74 -2.22
C ASN A 12 -8.69 -7.01 -1.97
N SER A 13 -9.06 -7.26 -0.71
CA SER A 13 -9.88 -8.40 -0.31
C SER A 13 -11.31 -8.32 -0.81
N GLU A 14 -12.05 -9.41 -0.66
CA GLU A 14 -13.46 -9.47 -1.08
C GLU A 14 -14.35 -8.42 -0.36
N TYR A 15 -14.00 -8.00 0.86
CA TYR A 15 -14.71 -6.94 1.60
C TYR A 15 -14.65 -5.58 0.90
N MET A 16 -13.67 -5.37 0.02
CA MET A 16 -13.54 -4.14 -0.77
C MET A 16 -14.54 -4.04 -1.92
N ARG A 17 -15.29 -5.11 -2.20
CA ARG A 17 -16.43 -5.09 -3.13
C ARG A 17 -17.67 -4.39 -2.54
N ASN A 18 -17.66 -4.11 -1.24
CA ASN A 18 -18.80 -3.46 -0.60
C ASN A 18 -19.08 -2.09 -1.24
N GLY A 19 -20.36 -1.83 -1.50
CA GLY A 19 -20.85 -0.59 -2.09
C GLY A 19 -21.27 0.44 -1.04
N ASP A 20 -20.70 0.39 0.17
CA ASP A 20 -21.01 1.32 1.25
C ASP A 20 -20.34 2.70 1.06
N PHE A 21 -19.35 2.78 0.16
CA PHE A 21 -18.79 4.02 -0.35
C PHE A 21 -19.07 4.15 -1.85
N THR A 22 -19.52 5.34 -2.27
CA THR A 22 -19.74 5.69 -3.68
C THR A 22 -18.44 6.24 -4.28
N PRO A 23 -17.97 5.80 -5.46
CA PRO A 23 -18.61 4.82 -6.37
C PRO A 23 -18.45 3.35 -5.97
N THR A 24 -17.27 2.94 -5.50
CA THR A 24 -17.03 1.63 -4.86
C THR A 24 -15.95 1.80 -3.78
N ARG A 25 -15.96 0.97 -2.74
CA ARG A 25 -14.98 1.07 -1.65
C ARG A 25 -13.53 0.95 -2.16
N LEU A 26 -13.25 0.05 -3.10
CA LEU A 26 -11.93 -0.09 -3.73
C LEU A 26 -11.49 1.18 -4.46
N GLN A 27 -12.38 1.81 -5.24
CA GLN A 27 -12.04 3.06 -5.95
C GLN A 27 -11.74 4.19 -4.96
N CYS A 28 -12.54 4.32 -3.90
CA CYS A 28 -12.27 5.30 -2.85
C CYS A 28 -10.92 5.05 -2.15
N GLU A 29 -10.57 3.78 -1.90
CA GLU A 29 -9.25 3.43 -1.35
C GLU A 29 -8.10 3.76 -2.32
N GLN A 30 -8.25 3.45 -3.61
CA GLN A 30 -7.27 3.77 -4.65
C GLN A 30 -7.02 5.29 -4.73
N GLU A 31 -8.08 6.09 -4.69
CA GLU A 31 -7.99 7.55 -4.66
C GLU A 31 -7.31 8.08 -3.39
N ALA A 32 -7.68 7.53 -2.22
CA ALA A 32 -7.06 7.90 -0.95
C ALA A 32 -5.57 7.53 -0.91
N ALA A 33 -5.20 6.34 -1.39
CA ALA A 33 -3.82 5.89 -1.50
C ALA A 33 -3.01 6.78 -2.47
N HIS A 34 -3.62 7.17 -3.60
CA HIS A 34 -2.99 8.08 -4.56
C HIS A 34 -2.76 9.46 -3.96
N LEU A 35 -3.75 10.02 -3.26
CA LEU A 35 -3.62 11.31 -2.57
C LEU A 35 -2.48 11.28 -1.54
N VAL A 36 -2.39 10.22 -0.74
CA VAL A 36 -1.28 10.03 0.21
C VAL A 36 0.05 9.99 -0.52
N ALA A 37 0.16 9.22 -1.61
CA ALA A 37 1.38 9.16 -2.42
C ALA A 37 1.77 10.55 -2.95
N GLN A 38 0.82 11.31 -3.50
CA GLN A 38 1.05 12.66 -4.00
C GLN A 38 1.52 13.61 -2.89
N CYS A 39 0.89 13.59 -1.72
CA CYS A 39 1.32 14.39 -0.58
C CYS A 39 2.76 14.04 -0.16
N LYS A 40 3.15 12.76 -0.20
CA LYS A 40 4.51 12.32 0.12
C LYS A 40 5.53 12.76 -0.94
N LEU A 41 5.22 12.62 -2.22
CA LEU A 41 6.10 13.05 -3.31
C LEU A 41 6.29 14.57 -3.34
N ARG A 42 5.23 15.35 -3.06
CA ARG A 42 5.31 16.82 -3.00
C ARG A 42 6.01 17.35 -1.75
N SER A 43 6.05 16.56 -0.68
CA SER A 43 6.68 16.96 0.59
C SER A 43 8.20 17.13 0.47
N ASN A 44 8.86 16.31 -0.34
CA ASN A 44 10.28 16.40 -0.64
C ASN A 44 10.56 15.72 -1.99
N PRO A 45 11.32 16.35 -2.91
CA PRO A 45 11.62 15.81 -4.23
C PRO A 45 12.37 14.47 -4.21
N GLU A 46 13.08 14.15 -3.13
CA GLU A 46 13.80 12.87 -3.00
C GLU A 46 12.92 11.75 -2.44
N ASN A 47 11.73 12.05 -1.91
CA ASN A 47 10.85 11.02 -1.37
C ASN A 47 10.44 10.02 -2.45
N ALA A 48 10.41 8.75 -2.08
CA ALA A 48 9.98 7.68 -2.96
C ALA A 48 8.81 6.93 -2.34
N VAL A 49 7.87 6.50 -3.19
CA VAL A 49 6.70 5.75 -2.79
C VAL A 49 6.68 4.42 -3.54
N GLY A 50 6.38 3.34 -2.83
CA GLY A 50 6.08 2.03 -3.41
C GLY A 50 4.67 1.60 -3.05
N VAL A 51 4.13 0.66 -3.82
CA VAL A 51 2.75 0.15 -3.65
C VAL A 51 2.77 -1.38 -3.63
N LEU A 52 2.03 -1.98 -2.69
CA LEU A 52 1.78 -3.41 -2.65
C LEU A 52 0.29 -3.74 -2.46
N SER A 53 -0.13 -4.90 -2.96
CA SER A 53 -1.43 -5.52 -2.68
C SER A 53 -1.31 -6.55 -1.56
N MET A 54 -2.36 -6.69 -0.74
CA MET A 54 -2.31 -7.52 0.47
C MET A 54 -3.21 -8.76 0.46
N ALA A 55 -4.16 -8.86 -0.47
CA ALA A 55 -5.05 -10.02 -0.54
C ALA A 55 -4.39 -11.21 -1.23
N ASP A 56 -4.67 -12.41 -0.69
CA ASP A 56 -4.15 -13.73 -1.04
C ASP A 56 -2.64 -13.83 -1.35
N ASP A 57 -2.19 -13.37 -2.52
CA ASP A 57 -0.76 -13.29 -2.84
C ASP A 57 -0.25 -11.85 -2.73
N VAL A 58 0.62 -11.61 -1.76
CA VAL A 58 1.18 -10.29 -1.47
C VAL A 58 2.16 -9.91 -2.57
N LYS A 59 1.76 -8.99 -3.45
CA LYS A 59 2.55 -8.57 -4.62
C LYS A 59 2.99 -7.13 -4.50
N VAL A 60 4.25 -6.88 -4.83
CA VAL A 60 4.78 -5.52 -5.00
C VAL A 60 4.44 -5.03 -6.40
N LEU A 61 3.45 -4.15 -6.51
CA LEU A 61 2.95 -3.63 -7.79
C LEU A 61 3.89 -2.56 -8.36
N SER A 62 4.46 -1.73 -7.49
CA SER A 62 5.50 -0.78 -7.83
C SER A 62 6.55 -0.75 -6.74
N THR A 63 7.81 -0.88 -7.15
CA THR A 63 8.96 -0.55 -6.30
C THR A 63 9.01 0.95 -6.01
N MET A 64 9.96 1.36 -5.15
CA MET A 64 10.22 2.76 -4.83
C MET A 64 10.37 3.60 -6.10
N THR A 65 9.40 4.47 -6.36
CA THR A 65 9.38 5.37 -7.50
C THR A 65 9.02 6.79 -7.09
N GLN A 66 9.48 7.76 -7.88
CA GLN A 66 9.11 9.17 -7.78
C GLN A 66 8.05 9.55 -8.82
N GLU A 67 7.73 8.63 -9.74
CA GLU A 67 6.79 8.85 -10.83
C GLU A 67 5.33 8.67 -10.36
N ASP A 68 4.63 9.79 -10.15
CA ASP A 68 3.22 9.79 -9.75
C ASP A 68 2.33 9.00 -10.72
N ARG A 69 2.57 9.15 -12.03
CA ARG A 69 1.80 8.46 -13.07
C ARG A 69 1.91 6.94 -12.98
N LYS A 70 3.11 6.43 -12.67
CA LYS A 70 3.35 4.99 -12.53
C LYS A 70 2.57 4.42 -11.35
N ILE A 71 2.55 5.16 -10.22
CA ILE A 71 1.76 4.81 -9.04
C ILE A 71 0.28 4.78 -9.41
N PHE A 72 -0.23 5.85 -10.02
CA PHE A 72 -1.63 5.96 -10.43
C PHE A 72 -2.09 4.78 -11.31
N CYS A 73 -1.34 4.44 -12.36
CA CYS A 73 -1.67 3.31 -13.23
C CYS A 73 -1.70 1.99 -12.46
N ARG A 74 -0.71 1.74 -11.60
CA ARG A 74 -0.64 0.50 -10.80
C ARG A 74 -1.76 0.37 -9.78
N LEU A 75 -2.24 1.49 -9.22
CA LEU A 75 -3.38 1.49 -8.31
C LEU A 75 -4.66 1.04 -9.00
N HIS A 76 -4.91 1.53 -10.22
CA HIS A 76 -6.12 1.23 -10.99
C HIS A 76 -6.12 -0.17 -11.65
N GLU A 77 -4.96 -0.83 -11.72
CA GLU A 77 -4.83 -2.22 -12.18
C GLU A 77 -5.20 -3.26 -11.09
N ILE A 78 -5.44 -2.81 -9.85
CA ILE A 78 -5.75 -3.69 -8.73
C ILE A 78 -7.14 -4.31 -8.89
N ASN A 79 -7.19 -5.63 -8.86
CA ASN A 79 -8.41 -6.40 -8.83
C ASN A 79 -8.67 -6.97 -7.43
N PHE A 80 -9.93 -7.29 -7.17
CA PHE A 80 -10.33 -8.00 -5.97
C PHE A 80 -9.71 -9.41 -5.96
N GLU A 81 -9.04 -9.75 -4.87
CA GLU A 81 -8.58 -11.11 -4.56
C GLU A 81 -9.25 -11.57 -3.24
N GLY A 82 -8.84 -12.72 -2.71
CA GLY A 82 -9.50 -13.39 -1.57
C GLY A 82 -9.35 -12.65 -0.23
N THR A 83 -8.69 -13.30 0.73
CA THR A 83 -8.55 -12.79 2.11
C THR A 83 -7.28 -11.98 2.30
N ILE A 84 -7.30 -10.96 3.15
CA ILE A 84 -6.13 -10.15 3.49
C ILE A 84 -5.06 -10.95 4.26
N LYS A 85 -3.78 -10.75 3.91
CA LYS A 85 -2.63 -11.32 4.62
C LYS A 85 -1.70 -10.22 5.16
N VAL A 86 -2.04 -9.67 6.31
CA VAL A 86 -1.34 -8.51 6.92
C VAL A 86 0.10 -8.81 7.31
N ILE A 87 0.35 -9.91 8.03
CA ILE A 87 1.71 -10.23 8.51
C ILE A 87 2.69 -10.45 7.33
N PRO A 88 2.34 -11.25 6.30
CA PRO A 88 3.15 -11.32 5.09
C PRO A 88 3.33 -9.97 4.39
N ALA A 89 2.27 -9.16 4.29
CA ALA A 89 2.32 -7.83 3.69
C ALA A 89 3.35 -6.91 4.37
N ILE A 90 3.36 -6.86 5.71
CA ILE A 90 4.33 -6.06 6.46
C ILE A 90 5.76 -6.56 6.24
N LYS A 91 5.97 -7.89 6.22
CA LYS A 91 7.30 -8.48 5.97
C LYS A 91 7.82 -8.12 4.57
N VAL A 92 6.97 -8.23 3.54
CA VAL A 92 7.31 -7.87 2.16
C VAL A 92 7.54 -6.36 2.03
N ALA A 93 6.70 -5.53 2.65
CA ALA A 93 6.90 -4.08 2.67
C ALA A 93 8.23 -3.69 3.33
N HIS A 94 8.56 -4.32 4.47
CA HIS A 94 9.83 -4.10 5.15
C HIS A 94 11.02 -4.51 4.29
N LEU A 95 10.93 -5.66 3.59
CA LEU A 95 11.94 -6.11 2.66
C LEU A 95 12.13 -5.11 1.50
N ALA A 96 11.03 -4.63 0.90
CA ALA A 96 11.05 -3.62 -0.15
C ALA A 96 11.73 -2.32 0.32
N LEU A 97 11.46 -1.88 1.55
CA LEU A 97 12.10 -0.71 2.16
C LEU A 97 13.59 -0.92 2.42
N LYS A 98 14.03 -2.15 2.69
CA LYS A 98 15.45 -2.48 2.88
C LYS A 98 16.25 -2.37 1.59
N HIS A 99 15.63 -2.60 0.44
CA HIS A 99 16.22 -2.48 -0.91
C HIS A 99 16.07 -1.09 -1.55
N ARG A 100 15.79 -0.04 -0.76
CA ARG A 100 15.72 1.34 -1.27
C ARG A 100 17.10 1.87 -1.69
N GLN A 101 17.12 2.79 -2.65
CA GLN A 101 18.37 3.43 -3.11
C GLN A 101 19.00 4.30 -2.03
N ASN A 102 18.22 5.15 -1.36
CA ASN A 102 18.71 6.08 -0.34
C ASN A 102 18.54 5.50 1.08
N ARG A 103 19.63 5.00 1.67
CA ARG A 103 19.61 4.41 3.02
C ARG A 103 19.28 5.42 4.13
N ASN A 104 19.54 6.71 3.91
CA ASN A 104 19.29 7.78 4.88
C ASN A 104 17.80 8.12 5.04
N HIS A 105 16.95 7.69 4.11
CA HIS A 105 15.51 7.94 4.21
C HIS A 105 14.90 7.20 5.40
N LYS A 106 14.01 7.88 6.12
CA LYS A 106 13.18 7.26 7.15
C LYS A 106 12.25 6.24 6.49
N MET A 107 12.17 5.04 7.05
CA MET A 107 11.24 4.00 6.61
C MET A 107 9.84 4.30 7.14
N ARG A 108 8.85 4.28 6.25
CA ARG A 108 7.43 4.41 6.62
C ARG A 108 6.61 3.35 5.88
N ILE A 109 5.67 2.75 6.59
CA ILE A 109 4.66 1.86 6.02
C ILE A 109 3.30 2.49 6.32
N VAL A 110 2.45 2.61 5.31
CA VAL A 110 1.05 3.02 5.42
C VAL A 110 0.21 1.83 4.98
N LEU A 111 -0.66 1.34 5.86
CA LEU A 111 -1.58 0.25 5.57
C LEU A 111 -3.00 0.80 5.50
N PHE A 112 -3.71 0.44 4.44
CA PHE A 112 -5.16 0.57 4.37
C PHE A 112 -5.77 -0.79 4.71
N LEU A 113 -6.76 -0.81 5.62
CA LEU A 113 -7.40 -2.04 6.10
C LEU A 113 -8.91 -1.87 5.98
N GLY A 114 -9.56 -2.74 5.21
CA GLY A 114 -11.00 -2.71 4.96
C GLY A 114 -11.72 -4.02 5.30
N SER A 115 -10.99 -4.99 5.86
CA SER A 115 -11.45 -6.35 6.15
C SER A 115 -11.08 -6.83 7.57
N PRO A 116 -11.78 -7.84 8.11
CA PRO A 116 -11.44 -8.48 9.38
C PRO A 116 -10.03 -9.10 9.36
N LEU A 117 -9.31 -9.01 10.48
CA LEU A 117 -7.91 -9.41 10.58
C LEU A 117 -7.75 -10.74 11.31
N GLU A 118 -8.42 -11.79 10.83
CA GLU A 118 -8.45 -13.12 11.47
C GLU A 118 -7.05 -13.71 11.73
N SER A 119 -6.06 -13.34 10.90
CA SER A 119 -4.67 -13.79 11.04
C SER A 119 -3.93 -13.18 12.23
N LEU A 120 -4.38 -12.04 12.76
CA LEU A 120 -3.80 -11.42 13.95
C LEU A 120 -4.39 -12.02 15.23
N GLU A 121 -5.70 -12.31 15.23
CA GLU A 121 -6.40 -12.87 16.40
C GLU A 121 -5.89 -14.28 16.76
N LYS A 122 -5.45 -15.07 15.77
CA LYS A 122 -4.88 -16.41 16.00
C LYS A 122 -3.41 -16.39 16.45
N ALA A 123 -2.72 -15.26 16.33
CA ALA A 123 -1.31 -15.13 16.72
C ALA A 123 -1.14 -14.79 18.21
N GLU A 124 -2.24 -14.53 18.93
CA GLU A 124 -2.27 -14.32 20.38
C GLU A 124 -2.47 -15.63 21.18
N PHE A 125 -1.86 -16.76 20.78
CA PHE A 125 -1.74 -17.96 21.65
C PHE A 125 -0.47 -18.76 21.33
#